data_AF-A0AAQ3Q601-F1
#
_entry.id   AF-A0AAQ3Q601-F1
#
_cell.length_a   1.000
_cell.length_b   1.000
_cell.length_c   1.000
_cell.angle_alpha   90.00
_cell.angle_beta   90.00
_cell.angle_gamma   90.00
#
_symmetry.space_group_name_H-M   'P 1'
#
loop_
_entity.id
_entity.type
_entity.pdbx_description
1 polymer ?
#
loop_
_entity_poly.entity_id
_entity_poly.type
_entity_poly.pdbx_seq_one_letter_code
_entity_poly.pdbx_strand_id
1 'polypeptide(L)'
;MMMRKCADYFQEKNGLREFGKISVETKSTQICKSSLVLRCMEVKHSELVKQALPVLHIQYPEWPDHGVPNNTALVREILKRMYHIPPTTIIVHCSAGIGRTGTYCTIQNTIQRVLTGDMSSLDLARTITEFRSQRAGMVQTMPKFDLHRLIQDAIIFIDFGLLDRYIQK
;
A
#
# COMPACT_ATOMS: atom_id res chain seq x y z
N MET A 1 0.25 4.59 -28.44
CA MET A 1 -0.67 5.44 -27.64
C MET A 1 -0.59 5.00 -26.19
N MET A 2 -0.10 5.85 -25.28
CA MET A 2 0.02 5.50 -23.86
C MET A 2 -1.38 5.42 -23.24
N MET A 3 -1.79 4.23 -22.78
CA MET A 3 -3.11 4.02 -22.20
C MET A 3 -3.15 4.64 -20.79
N ARG A 4 -4.06 5.59 -20.55
CA ARG A 4 -4.26 6.19 -19.22
C ARG A 4 -4.83 5.14 -18.27
N LYS A 5 -4.03 4.71 -17.28
CA LYS A 5 -4.39 3.62 -16.35
C LYS A 5 -5.25 4.06 -15.16
N CYS A 6 -5.16 5.34 -14.78
CA CYS A 6 -5.91 5.94 -13.67
C CYS A 6 -6.24 7.39 -14.01
N ALA A 7 -7.44 7.84 -13.67
CA ALA A 7 -7.77 9.25 -13.76
C ALA A 7 -7.08 10.00 -12.61
N ASP A 8 -6.64 11.22 -12.87
CA ASP A 8 -6.07 12.02 -11.79
C ASP A 8 -7.18 12.33 -10.78
N TYR A 9 -6.90 12.19 -9.49
CA TYR A 9 -7.83 12.52 -8.39
C TYR A 9 -7.27 13.54 -7.39
N PHE A 10 -6.13 14.16 -7.71
CA PHE A 10 -5.50 15.24 -6.97
C PHE A 10 -4.78 16.18 -7.95
N GLN A 11 -4.19 17.28 -7.47
CA GLN A 11 -3.26 18.11 -8.23
C GLN A 11 -1.82 17.84 -7.76
N GLU A 12 -0.90 17.61 -8.71
CA GLU A 12 0.49 17.31 -8.40
C GLU A 12 1.29 18.51 -7.91
N LYS A 13 0.95 19.71 -8.38
CA LYS A 13 1.57 20.98 -7.95
C LYS A 13 0.68 21.63 -6.91
N ASN A 14 1.21 21.91 -5.72
CA ASN A 14 0.60 22.63 -4.57
C ASN A 14 -0.73 23.32 -4.90
N GLY A 15 -1.80 22.54 -4.94
CA GLY A 15 -3.00 22.92 -5.64
C GLY A 15 -4.21 22.18 -5.12
N LEU A 16 -5.31 22.91 -5.07
CA LEU A 16 -6.59 22.42 -4.60
C LEU A 16 -7.33 21.78 -5.77
N ARG A 17 -7.80 20.55 -5.58
CA ARG A 17 -8.71 19.91 -6.52
C ARG A 17 -10.06 19.65 -5.88
N GLU A 18 -11.12 20.07 -6.55
CA GLU A 18 -12.48 19.93 -6.06
C GLU A 18 -13.26 18.89 -6.84
N PHE A 19 -14.05 18.11 -6.11
CA PHE A 19 -14.96 17.08 -6.59
C PHE A 19 -16.30 17.27 -5.87
N GLY A 20 -17.13 18.17 -6.40
CA GLY A 20 -18.36 18.59 -5.73
C GLY A 20 -18.05 19.20 -4.37
N LYS A 21 -18.48 18.52 -3.29
CA LYS A 21 -18.29 18.98 -1.90
C LYS A 21 -16.96 18.57 -1.29
N ILE A 22 -16.17 17.74 -1.98
CA ILE A 22 -14.89 17.24 -1.49
C ILE A 22 -13.77 18.05 -2.14
N SER A 23 -12.81 18.52 -1.36
CA SER A 23 -11.59 19.11 -1.86
C SER A 23 -10.35 18.36 -1.37
N VAL A 24 -9.37 18.22 -2.25
CA VAL A 24 -8.12 17.49 -2.01
C VAL A 24 -6.97 18.45 -2.29
N GLU A 25 -6.12 18.66 -1.31
CA GLU A 25 -4.97 19.56 -1.40
C GLU A 25 -3.68 18.80 -1.08
N THR A 26 -2.71 18.85 -2.00
CA THR A 26 -1.37 18.30 -1.75
C THR A 26 -0.53 19.33 -0.99
N LYS A 27 -0.18 19.05 0.27
CA LYS A 27 0.64 19.93 1.12
C LYS A 27 2.13 19.77 0.87
N SER A 28 2.58 18.54 0.64
CA SER A 28 3.98 18.24 0.33
C SER A 28 4.09 17.00 -0.53
N THR A 29 5.18 16.92 -1.31
CA THR A 29 5.55 15.76 -2.10
C THR A 29 7.02 15.44 -1.85
N GLN A 30 7.33 14.16 -1.63
CA GLN A 30 8.69 13.66 -1.47
C GLN A 30 8.89 12.43 -2.34
N ILE A 31 10.00 12.38 -3.08
CA ILE A 31 10.43 11.18 -3.81
C ILE A 31 11.52 10.50 -2.99
N CYS A 32 11.33 9.23 -2.67
CA CYS A 32 12.28 8.41 -1.91
C CYS A 32 13.31 7.74 -2.83
N LYS A 33 14.41 7.26 -2.26
CA LYS A 33 15.43 6.48 -2.99
C LYS A 33 14.88 5.18 -3.60
N SER A 34 13.76 4.68 -3.08
CA SER A 34 13.02 3.51 -3.58
C SER A 34 12.06 3.82 -4.74
N SER A 35 12.13 5.03 -5.29
CA SER A 35 11.17 5.57 -6.28
C SER A 35 9.73 5.71 -5.77
N LEU A 36 9.48 5.51 -4.47
CA LEU A 36 8.20 5.88 -3.86
C LEU A 36 7.99 7.38 -3.94
N VAL A 37 6.80 7.77 -4.37
CA VAL A 37 6.35 9.15 -4.27
C VAL A 37 5.34 9.25 -3.13
N LEU A 38 5.71 10.01 -2.12
CA LEU A 38 4.92 10.23 -0.92
C LEU A 38 4.32 11.61 -0.97
N ARG A 39 3.04 11.72 -0.59
CA ARG A 39 2.35 13.00 -0.50
C ARG A 39 1.61 13.10 0.81
N CYS A 40 1.79 14.22 1.50
CA CYS A 40 0.91 14.62 2.59
C CYS A 40 -0.22 15.43 1.97
N MET A 41 -1.44 14.92 2.06
CA MET A 41 -2.64 15.55 1.52
C MET A 41 -3.60 15.93 2.65
N GLU A 42 -4.43 16.93 2.39
CA GLU A 42 -5.60 17.24 3.19
C GLU A 42 -6.86 17.02 2.35
N VAL A 43 -7.82 16.31 2.91
CA VAL A 43 -9.14 16.13 2.31
C VAL A 43 -10.18 16.84 3.17
N LYS A 44 -10.97 17.73 2.57
CA LYS A 44 -12.02 18.51 3.25
C LYS A 44 -13.36 18.23 2.60
N HIS A 45 -14.41 18.21 3.41
CA HIS A 45 -15.79 18.24 2.93
C HIS A 45 -16.41 19.58 3.29
N SER A 46 -16.85 20.36 2.31
CA SER A 46 -17.27 21.76 2.50
C SER A 46 -18.40 21.96 3.52
N GLU A 47 -19.27 20.97 3.66
CA GLU A 47 -20.41 21.02 4.60
C GLU A 47 -20.12 20.43 5.98
N LEU A 48 -18.96 19.77 6.17
CA LEU A 48 -18.59 19.23 7.47
C LEU A 48 -17.75 20.26 8.22
N VAL A 49 -18.19 20.65 9.41
CA VAL A 49 -17.43 21.53 10.32
C VAL A 49 -16.18 20.82 10.89
N LYS A 50 -16.00 19.53 10.62
CA LYS A 50 -14.85 18.75 11.08
C LYS A 50 -13.54 19.27 10.45
N GLN A 51 -12.45 19.08 11.20
CA GLN A 51 -11.10 19.35 10.71
C GLN A 51 -10.80 18.54 9.44
N ALA A 52 -9.97 19.12 8.56
CA ALA A 52 -9.45 18.46 7.38
C ALA A 52 -8.86 17.09 7.73
N LEU A 53 -9.18 16.08 6.93
CA LEU A 53 -8.63 14.74 7.10
C LEU A 53 -7.20 14.71 6.53
N PRO A 54 -6.15 14.50 7.36
CA PRO A 54 -4.81 14.27 6.85
C PRO A 54 -4.74 12.90 6.17
N VAL A 55 -4.20 12.87 4.95
CA VAL A 55 -4.06 11.66 4.14
C VAL A 55 -2.59 11.49 3.74
N LEU A 56 -1.99 10.36 4.11
CA LEU A 56 -0.73 9.91 3.53
C LEU A 56 -1.02 9.16 2.23
N HIS A 57 -0.63 9.76 1.11
CA HIS A 57 -0.73 9.14 -0.20
C HIS A 57 0.63 8.55 -0.60
N ILE A 58 0.64 7.28 -0.98
CA ILE A 58 1.84 6.52 -1.36
C ILE A 58 1.64 6.01 -2.78
N GLN A 59 2.52 6.41 -3.69
CA GLN A 59 2.52 5.99 -5.09
C GLN A 59 3.82 5.26 -5.42
N TYR A 60 3.70 4.07 -6.02
CA TYR A 60 4.83 3.37 -6.61
C TYR A 60 4.71 3.38 -8.14
N PRO A 61 5.43 4.28 -8.84
CA PRO A 61 5.29 4.44 -10.29
C PRO A 61 5.89 3.29 -11.10
N GLU A 62 6.87 2.57 -10.55
CA GLU A 62 7.64 1.55 -11.27
C GLU A 62 7.08 0.12 -11.10
N TRP A 63 5.91 -0.06 -10.46
CA TRP A 63 5.31 -1.39 -10.37
C TRP A 63 4.86 -1.88 -11.75
N PRO A 64 5.45 -2.96 -12.30
CA PRO A 64 5.02 -3.50 -13.58
C PRO A 64 3.54 -3.89 -13.56
N ASP A 65 2.87 -3.81 -14.71
CA ASP A 65 1.44 -4.14 -14.83
C ASP A 65 1.13 -5.61 -14.49
N HIS A 66 2.14 -6.50 -14.61
CA HIS A 66 2.05 -7.90 -14.25
C HIS A 66 3.14 -8.27 -13.24
N GLY A 67 2.80 -9.13 -12.28
CA GLY A 67 3.74 -9.68 -11.31
C GLY A 67 3.87 -8.84 -10.05
N VAL A 68 5.07 -8.83 -9.47
CA VAL A 68 5.37 -8.23 -8.17
C VAL A 68 6.39 -7.09 -8.30
N PRO A 69 6.63 -6.27 -7.25
CA PRO A 69 7.70 -5.29 -7.27
C PRO A 69 9.07 -5.96 -7.44
N ASN A 70 9.95 -5.34 -8.23
CA ASN A 70 11.30 -5.86 -8.48
C ASN A 70 12.20 -5.89 -7.23
N ASN A 71 11.81 -5.19 -6.17
CA ASN A 71 12.60 -5.07 -4.95
C ASN A 71 11.71 -5.09 -3.70
N THR A 72 12.10 -5.90 -2.73
CA THR A 72 11.49 -6.00 -1.39
C THR A 72 11.61 -4.74 -0.55
N ALA A 73 12.59 -3.87 -0.86
CA ALA A 73 12.80 -2.59 -0.19
C ALA A 73 11.56 -1.70 -0.18
N LEU A 74 10.79 -1.74 -1.28
CA LEU A 74 9.52 -1.03 -1.39
C LEU A 74 8.53 -1.46 -0.32
N VAL A 75 8.26 -2.77 -0.25
CA VAL A 75 7.30 -3.37 0.67
C VAL A 75 7.70 -3.04 2.10
N ARG A 76 9.00 -3.17 2.43
CA ARG A 76 9.54 -2.80 3.73
C ARG A 76 9.35 -1.32 4.05
N GLU A 77 9.57 -0.44 3.08
CA GLU A 77 9.45 0.99 3.28
C GLU A 77 8.01 1.43 3.54
N ILE A 78 7.05 0.82 2.84
CA ILE A 78 5.62 1.03 3.08
C ILE A 78 5.22 0.50 4.47
N LEU A 79 5.63 -0.72 4.81
CA LEU A 79 5.36 -1.34 6.12
C LEU A 79 5.89 -0.50 7.28
N LYS A 80 7.13 0.01 7.18
CA LYS A 80 7.73 0.89 8.19
C LYS A 80 6.91 2.14 8.42
N ARG A 81 6.38 2.75 7.36
CA ARG A 81 5.55 3.96 7.48
C ARG A 81 4.19 3.65 8.09
N MET A 82 3.60 2.53 7.69
CA MET A 82 2.32 2.09 8.23
C MET A 82 2.39 1.68 9.70
N TYR A 83 3.55 1.21 10.18
CA TYR A 83 3.73 0.79 11.56
C TYR A 83 3.40 1.90 12.58
N HIS A 84 3.65 3.16 12.24
CA HIS A 84 3.37 4.31 13.10
C HIS A 84 1.96 4.89 12.93
N ILE A 85 1.16 4.33 12.02
CA ILE A 85 -0.21 4.78 11.75
C ILE A 85 -1.16 3.87 12.53
N PRO A 86 -2.06 4.42 13.37
CA PRO A 86 -3.06 3.61 14.05
C PRO A 86 -3.89 2.77 13.06
N PRO A 87 -4.38 1.59 13.47
CA PRO A 87 -5.25 0.78 12.62
C PRO A 87 -6.41 1.61 12.05
N THR A 88 -6.45 1.73 10.73
CA THR A 88 -7.44 2.53 10.00
C THR A 88 -7.78 1.87 8.68
N THR A 89 -8.85 2.33 8.03
CA THR A 89 -9.19 1.86 6.69
C THR A 89 -8.19 2.42 5.68
N ILE A 90 -7.59 1.52 4.88
CA ILE A 90 -6.61 1.89 3.87
C ILE A 90 -7.23 1.71 2.49
N ILE A 91 -7.10 2.72 1.65
CA ILE A 91 -7.51 2.66 0.25
C ILE A 91 -6.32 2.21 -0.59
N VAL A 92 -6.46 1.07 -1.26
CA VAL A 92 -5.46 0.53 -2.19
C VAL A 92 -6.08 0.45 -3.57
N HIS A 93 -5.44 1.04 -4.57
CA HIS A 93 -5.91 0.94 -5.96
C HIS A 93 -4.75 0.77 -6.94
N CYS A 94 -5.09 0.32 -8.15
CA CYS A 94 -4.18 0.33 -9.29
C CYS A 94 -4.95 0.88 -10.50
N SER A 95 -5.10 0.11 -11.57
CA SER A 95 -6.00 0.42 -12.68
C SER A 95 -7.37 -0.24 -12.47
N ALA A 96 -7.46 -1.58 -12.64
CA ALA A 96 -8.69 -2.35 -12.40
C ALA A 96 -8.96 -2.67 -10.92
N GLY A 97 -8.00 -2.39 -10.03
CA GLY A 97 -8.13 -2.65 -8.59
C GLY A 97 -8.13 -4.13 -8.21
N ILE A 98 -7.47 -5.00 -8.99
CA ILE A 98 -7.47 -6.45 -8.75
C ILE A 98 -6.08 -7.11 -8.85
N GLY A 99 -5.22 -6.68 -9.80
CA GLY A 99 -3.86 -7.21 -9.96
C GLY A 99 -2.90 -6.74 -8.87
N ARG A 100 -2.23 -5.61 -9.08
CA ARG A 100 -1.28 -5.00 -8.12
C ARG A 100 -1.92 -4.74 -6.75
N THR A 101 -3.17 -4.28 -6.75
CA THR A 101 -3.98 -4.11 -5.53
C THR A 101 -4.10 -5.41 -4.74
N GLY A 102 -4.49 -6.50 -5.40
CA GLY A 102 -4.61 -7.80 -4.74
C GLY A 102 -3.27 -8.29 -4.20
N THR A 103 -2.20 -8.16 -5.00
CA THR A 103 -0.85 -8.55 -4.58
C THR A 103 -0.41 -7.79 -3.33
N TYR A 104 -0.56 -6.47 -3.31
CA TYR A 104 -0.23 -5.65 -2.14
C TYR A 104 -1.06 -6.03 -0.91
N CYS A 105 -2.38 -6.17 -1.08
CA CYS A 105 -3.26 -6.56 0.04
C CYS A 105 -2.86 -7.92 0.60
N THR A 106 -2.47 -8.90 -0.23
CA THR A 106 -2.04 -10.23 0.23
C THR A 106 -0.75 -10.12 1.03
N ILE A 107 0.25 -9.39 0.54
CA ILE A 107 1.52 -9.15 1.26
C ILE A 107 1.24 -8.50 2.62
N GLN A 108 0.48 -7.41 2.62
CA GLN A 108 0.18 -6.65 3.84
C GLN A 108 -0.58 -7.52 4.86
N ASN A 109 -1.62 -8.22 4.42
CA ASN A 109 -2.43 -9.09 5.27
C ASN A 109 -1.61 -10.22 5.89
N THR A 110 -0.81 -10.92 5.08
CA THR A 110 0.04 -12.02 5.57
C THR A 110 1.06 -11.50 6.58
N ILE A 111 1.76 -10.41 6.28
CA ILE A 111 2.77 -9.86 7.21
C ILE A 111 2.12 -9.43 8.52
N GLN A 112 0.99 -8.71 8.50
CA GLN A 112 0.31 -8.31 9.73
C GLN A 112 -0.14 -9.50 10.57
N ARG A 113 -0.72 -10.54 9.93
CA ARG A 113 -1.16 -11.76 10.62
C ARG A 113 0.01 -12.54 11.23
N VAL A 114 1.12 -12.69 10.50
CA VAL A 114 2.36 -13.29 11.02
C VAL A 114 2.87 -12.53 12.24
N LEU A 115 2.92 -11.19 12.17
CA LEU A 115 3.38 -10.35 13.29
C LEU A 115 2.50 -10.46 14.53
N THR A 116 1.22 -10.83 14.37
CA THR A 116 0.30 -11.13 15.48
C THR A 116 0.31 -12.61 15.90
N GLY A 117 1.19 -13.44 15.35
CA GLY A 117 1.34 -14.87 15.69
C GLY A 117 0.47 -15.82 14.86
N ASP A 118 -0.29 -15.32 13.89
CA ASP A 118 -1.14 -16.15 13.01
C ASP A 118 -0.34 -16.63 11.78
N MET A 119 0.34 -17.75 11.97
CA MET A 119 1.14 -18.41 10.94
C MET A 119 0.30 -19.06 9.83
N SER A 120 -1.02 -19.24 10.03
CA SER A 120 -1.90 -19.78 8.98
C SER A 120 -2.00 -18.85 7.76
N SER A 121 -1.64 -17.58 7.94
CA SER A 121 -1.58 -16.57 6.88
C SER A 121 -0.48 -16.79 5.85
N LEU A 122 0.48 -17.69 6.11
CA LEU A 122 1.48 -18.15 5.15
C LEU A 122 0.88 -19.04 4.05
N ASP A 123 -0.34 -19.56 4.26
CA ASP A 123 -1.15 -20.13 3.17
C ASP A 123 -1.73 -19.00 2.31
N LEU A 124 -0.91 -18.57 1.35
CA LEU A 124 -1.27 -17.51 0.42
C LEU A 124 -2.42 -17.92 -0.50
N ALA A 125 -2.54 -19.22 -0.83
CA ALA A 125 -3.60 -19.70 -1.69
C ALA A 125 -4.97 -19.56 -1.01
N ARG A 126 -5.06 -19.89 0.28
CA ARG A 126 -6.24 -19.64 1.10
C ARG A 126 -6.55 -18.15 1.20
N THR A 127 -5.56 -17.32 1.54
CA THR A 127 -5.74 -15.86 1.65
C THR A 127 -6.23 -15.24 0.34
N ILE A 128 -5.68 -15.67 -0.81
CA ILE A 128 -6.10 -15.19 -2.13
C ILE A 128 -7.52 -15.66 -2.45
N THR A 129 -7.89 -16.88 -2.07
CA THR A 129 -9.24 -17.42 -2.25
C THR A 129 -10.25 -16.58 -1.45
N GLU A 130 -9.93 -16.24 -0.20
CA GLU A 130 -10.74 -15.36 0.64
C GLU A 130 -10.86 -13.94 0.04
N PHE A 131 -9.80 -13.38 -0.54
CA PHE A 131 -9.90 -12.09 -1.23
C PHE A 131 -10.71 -12.14 -2.52
N ARG A 132 -10.66 -13.26 -3.26
CA ARG A 132 -11.45 -13.45 -4.48
C ARG A 132 -12.95 -13.58 -4.19
N SER A 133 -13.35 -14.03 -3.01
CA SER A 133 -14.77 -14.03 -2.60
C SER A 133 -15.29 -12.62 -2.28
N GLN A 134 -14.40 -11.70 -1.86
CA GLN A 134 -14.75 -10.30 -1.60
C GLN A 134 -14.67 -9.43 -2.86
N ARG A 135 -13.72 -9.70 -3.77
CA ARG A 135 -13.57 -9.01 -5.05
C ARG A 135 -13.04 -9.97 -6.12
N ALA A 136 -13.85 -10.24 -7.13
CA ALA A 136 -13.49 -11.14 -8.21
C ALA A 136 -12.18 -10.69 -8.91
N GLY A 137 -11.30 -11.65 -9.20
CA GLY A 137 -10.06 -11.40 -9.94
C GLY A 137 -8.87 -10.90 -9.11
N MET A 138 -8.99 -10.81 -7.78
CA MET A 138 -7.86 -10.46 -6.91
C MET A 138 -6.66 -11.37 -7.16
N VAL A 139 -5.48 -10.76 -7.36
CA VAL A 139 -4.23 -11.39 -7.77
C VAL A 139 -4.38 -12.10 -9.13
N GLN A 140 -4.23 -11.32 -10.22
CA GLN A 140 -4.48 -11.80 -11.60
C GLN A 140 -3.38 -12.69 -12.15
N THR A 141 -2.12 -12.30 -12.00
CA THR A 141 -0.96 -13.13 -12.37
C THR A 141 -0.28 -13.56 -11.09
N MET A 142 -0.13 -14.88 -10.92
CA MET A 142 0.34 -15.47 -9.68
C MET A 142 1.77 -16.02 -9.86
N PRO A 143 2.82 -15.19 -9.85
CA PRO A 143 4.16 -15.73 -9.66
C PRO A 143 4.29 -16.12 -8.18
N LYS A 144 3.77 -17.30 -7.82
CA LYS A 144 3.71 -17.79 -6.42
C LYS A 144 5.06 -17.64 -5.71
N PHE A 145 6.15 -18.00 -6.40
CA PHE A 145 7.52 -17.93 -5.89
C PHE A 145 7.93 -16.52 -5.50
N ASP A 146 7.63 -15.52 -6.33
CA ASP A 146 8.05 -14.14 -6.06
C ASP A 146 7.27 -13.55 -4.88
N LEU A 147 5.99 -13.91 -4.73
CA LEU A 147 5.17 -13.43 -3.62
C LEU A 147 5.63 -14.02 -2.26
N HIS A 148 5.91 -15.32 -2.21
CA HIS A 148 6.45 -15.96 -1.01
C HIS A 148 7.80 -15.34 -0.62
N ARG A 149 8.69 -15.13 -1.59
CA ARG A 149 10.01 -14.49 -1.36
C ARG A 149 9.86 -13.08 -0.80
N LEU A 150 8.96 -12.27 -1.36
CA LEU A 150 8.72 -10.90 -0.86
C LEU A 150 8.28 -10.89 0.60
N ILE A 151 7.38 -11.80 0.96
CA ILE A 151 6.84 -11.91 2.32
C ILE A 151 7.93 -12.40 3.28
N GLN A 152 8.70 -13.42 2.90
CA GLN A 152 9.82 -13.92 3.70
C GLN A 152 10.87 -12.84 3.95
N ASP A 153 11.34 -12.16 2.90
CA ASP A 153 12.33 -11.08 3.02
C ASP A 153 11.83 -9.91 3.87
N ALA A 154 10.53 -9.61 3.83
CA ALA A 154 9.92 -8.57 4.65
C ALA A 154 9.80 -8.99 6.12
N ILE A 155 9.38 -10.22 6.41
CA ILE A 155 9.29 -10.76 7.78
C ILE A 155 10.68 -10.82 8.41
N ILE A 156 11.65 -11.41 7.72
CA ILE A 156 13.06 -11.51 8.16
C ILE A 156 13.56 -10.12 8.55
N PHE A 157 13.35 -9.11 7.70
CA PHE A 157 13.79 -7.76 8.00
C PHE A 157 13.10 -7.14 9.23
N ILE A 158 11.79 -7.38 9.40
CA ILE A 158 11.05 -6.86 10.56
C ILE A 158 11.55 -7.53 11.85
N ASP A 159 11.81 -8.84 11.80
CA ASP A 159 12.30 -9.62 12.94
C ASP A 159 13.74 -9.22 13.31
N PHE A 160 14.64 -9.06 12.33
CA PHE A 160 15.99 -8.52 12.56
C PHE A 160 15.97 -7.06 13.06
N GLY A 161 15.06 -6.22 12.56
CA GLY A 161 14.86 -4.86 13.07
C GLY A 161 14.15 -4.77 14.42
N LEU A 162 13.53 -5.86 14.88
CA LEU A 162 13.01 -6.03 16.25
C LEU A 162 14.09 -6.57 17.18
N LEU A 163 14.99 -7.44 16.72
CA LEU A 163 16.21 -7.86 17.42
C LEU A 163 17.10 -6.67 17.77
N ASP A 164 17.32 -5.72 16.86
CA ASP A 164 18.08 -4.50 17.16
C ASP A 164 17.40 -3.63 18.25
N ARG A 165 16.06 -3.68 18.37
CA ARG A 165 15.31 -2.99 19.44
C ARG A 165 15.16 -3.80 20.72
N TYR A 166 15.37 -5.10 20.67
CA TYR A 166 15.41 -5.98 21.84
C TYR A 166 16.80 -6.02 22.49
N ILE A 167 17.86 -5.79 21.69
CA ILE A 167 19.25 -5.70 22.16
C ILE A 167 19.59 -4.28 22.68
N GLN A 168 18.83 -3.25 22.28
CA GLN A 168 18.97 -1.86 22.78
C GLN A 168 18.04 -1.49 23.94
N LYS A 169 17.51 -2.47 24.68
CA LYS A 169 16.85 -2.24 25.98
C LYS A 169 17.64 -2.85 27.12
#